data_AF-A0A1Y2T1W4-F1
#
_entry.id   AF-A0A1Y2T1W4-F1
#
_cell.length_a   1.000
_cell.length_b   1.000
_cell.length_c   1.000
_cell.angle_alpha   90.00
_cell.angle_beta   90.00
_cell.angle_gamma   90.00
#
_symmetry.space_group_name_H-M   'P 1'
#
loop_
_entity.id
_entity.type
_entity.pdbx_description
1 polymer ?
#
loop_
_entity_poly.entity_id
_entity_poly.type
_entity_poly.pdbx_seq_one_letter_code
_entity_poly.pdbx_strand_id
1 'polypeptide(L)'
;MKGLAEPLLKPVRIGGLTVERPLALAPMSGVTNWPFRRLCKEQGCGLVVTEFVSDKALLYDSKRTREMIRLLPDERPAGVQIFGADPDTMARAAARVVELEQPDLIDINMGCPAPKVTKGRGGSSLLKEPEVAQEIVRQVVRAVAPVPVTVKMRIGWDARSINAVEVAKRVEDAGAQMITVHGRTREQHYSGRADWSVIAAVARAVSVPVLGNGDITGPVEAAERLR
;
A
#
# COMPACT_ATOMS: atom_id res chain seq x y z
N MET A 1 -14.27 -38.35 -7.17
CA MET A 1 -13.70 -36.99 -6.95
C MET A 1 -14.63 -35.98 -7.63
N LYS A 2 -15.69 -35.54 -6.93
CA LYS A 2 -16.63 -34.52 -7.41
C LYS A 2 -16.43 -33.24 -6.60
N GLY A 3 -16.19 -32.13 -7.29
CA GLY A 3 -16.40 -30.77 -6.78
C GLY A 3 -15.37 -30.24 -5.79
N LEU A 4 -14.14 -29.96 -6.24
CA LEU A 4 -13.42 -28.85 -5.62
C LEU A 4 -14.11 -27.58 -6.09
N ALA A 5 -14.81 -26.90 -5.19
CA ALA A 5 -15.37 -25.58 -5.45
C ALA A 5 -14.28 -24.69 -6.07
N GLU A 6 -14.64 -23.84 -7.04
CA GLU A 6 -13.70 -22.84 -7.54
C GLU A 6 -13.11 -22.07 -6.35
N PRO A 7 -11.79 -21.82 -6.33
CA PRO A 7 -11.19 -21.08 -5.24
C PRO A 7 -11.91 -19.73 -5.13
N LEU A 8 -12.41 -19.44 -3.92
CA LEU A 8 -13.19 -18.23 -3.59
C LEU A 8 -12.44 -16.93 -3.95
N LEU A 9 -11.12 -17.04 -4.10
CA LEU A 9 -10.20 -15.95 -4.38
C LEU A 9 -9.30 -16.32 -5.56
N LYS A 10 -9.29 -15.48 -6.59
CA LYS A 10 -8.39 -15.62 -7.74
C LYS A 10 -7.04 -14.96 -7.44
N PRO A 11 -5.91 -15.54 -7.88
CA PRO A 11 -4.61 -14.89 -7.78
C PRO A 11 -4.63 -13.49 -8.41
N VAL A 12 -3.86 -12.56 -7.83
CA VAL A 12 -3.70 -11.20 -8.36
C VAL A 12 -2.29 -11.03 -8.92
N ARG A 13 -2.19 -10.39 -10.09
CA ARG A 13 -0.89 -10.00 -10.68
C ARG A 13 -0.59 -8.54 -10.41
N ILE A 14 0.59 -8.28 -9.85
CA ILE A 14 1.12 -6.95 -9.57
C ILE A 14 2.41 -6.83 -10.40
N GLY A 15 2.28 -6.35 -11.63
CA GLY A 15 3.37 -6.38 -12.61
C GLY A 15 3.86 -7.82 -12.90
N GLY A 16 5.12 -8.09 -12.53
CA GLY A 16 5.74 -9.42 -12.63
C GLY A 16 5.44 -10.36 -11.46
N LEU A 17 4.89 -9.84 -10.35
CA LEU A 17 4.59 -10.61 -9.14
C LEU A 17 3.20 -11.23 -9.22
N THR A 18 3.07 -12.50 -8.82
CA THR A 18 1.77 -13.16 -8.62
C THR A 18 1.55 -13.41 -7.14
N VAL A 19 0.42 -12.93 -6.61
CA VAL A 19 -0.02 -13.19 -5.24
C VAL A 19 -1.16 -14.21 -5.31
N GLU A 20 -0.86 -15.46 -4.97
CA GLU A 20 -1.80 -16.59 -5.04
C GLU A 20 -3.06 -16.38 -4.20
N ARG A 21 -2.89 -15.71 -3.04
CA ARG A 21 -3.99 -15.38 -2.12
C ARG A 21 -4.10 -13.87 -2.04
N PRO A 22 -5.11 -13.23 -2.66
CA PRO A 22 -5.27 -11.77 -2.69
C PRO A 22 -5.73 -11.17 -1.33
N LEU A 23 -5.16 -11.65 -0.23
CA LEU A 23 -5.32 -11.14 1.12
C LEU A 23 -3.98 -10.61 1.59
N ALA A 24 -3.96 -9.32 1.94
CA ALA A 24 -2.75 -8.64 2.35
C ALA A 24 -2.81 -8.19 3.82
N LEU A 25 -1.69 -8.33 4.53
CA LEU A 25 -1.51 -7.71 5.85
C LEU A 25 -1.20 -6.23 5.65
N ALA A 26 -2.08 -5.37 6.16
CA ALA A 26 -1.91 -3.93 6.06
C ALA A 26 -0.69 -3.44 6.88
N PRO A 27 0.09 -2.47 6.37
CA PRO A 27 1.24 -1.92 7.08
C PRO A 27 0.79 -1.10 8.30
N MET A 28 1.33 -1.42 9.47
CA MET A 28 0.99 -0.79 10.75
C MET A 28 2.25 -0.52 11.56
N SER A 29 2.63 0.75 11.68
CA SER A 29 3.81 1.16 12.45
C SER A 29 3.70 0.71 13.92
N GLY A 30 4.76 0.08 14.42
CA GLY A 30 4.85 -0.54 15.74
C GLY A 30 4.24 -1.95 15.83
N VAL A 31 3.64 -2.47 14.75
CA VAL A 31 2.90 -3.74 14.75
C VAL A 31 3.44 -4.71 13.70
N THR A 32 3.56 -4.30 12.44
CA THR A 32 3.98 -5.17 11.33
C THR A 32 5.50 -5.33 11.22
N ASN A 33 6.14 -5.66 12.35
CA ASN A 33 7.53 -6.09 12.39
C ASN A 33 7.68 -7.52 11.80
N TRP A 34 8.91 -7.93 11.48
CA TRP A 34 9.16 -9.21 10.80
C TRP A 34 8.61 -10.44 11.56
N PRO A 35 8.63 -10.52 12.92
CA PRO A 35 8.04 -11.68 13.60
C PRO A 35 6.52 -11.78 13.38
N PHE A 36 5.81 -10.65 13.45
CA PHE A 36 4.36 -10.64 13.27
C PHE A 36 3.95 -10.95 11.82
N ARG A 37 4.67 -10.38 10.84
CA ARG A 37 4.41 -10.66 9.43
C ARG A 37 4.62 -12.13 9.10
N ARG A 38 5.69 -12.75 9.63
CA ARG A 38 5.94 -14.18 9.48
C ARG A 38 4.80 -15.03 10.07
N LEU A 39 4.31 -14.70 11.27
CA LEU A 39 3.15 -15.38 11.84
C LEU A 39 1.93 -15.29 10.91
N CYS A 40 1.64 -14.11 10.35
CA CYS A 40 0.54 -13.96 9.38
C CYS A 40 0.73 -14.80 8.11
N LYS A 41 1.98 -14.95 7.63
CA LYS A 41 2.31 -15.80 6.47
C LYS A 41 2.08 -17.28 6.77
N GLU A 42 2.46 -17.74 7.97
CA GLU A 42 2.16 -19.09 8.46
C GLU A 42 0.64 -19.35 8.52
N GLN A 43 -0.17 -18.33 8.82
CA GLN A 43 -1.64 -18.40 8.78
C GLN A 43 -2.24 -18.24 7.37
N GLY A 44 -1.41 -18.09 6.34
CA GLY A 44 -1.85 -18.09 4.95
C GLY A 44 -2.09 -16.73 4.32
N CYS A 45 -1.57 -15.64 4.90
CA CYS A 45 -1.55 -14.32 4.27
C CYS A 45 -0.77 -14.37 2.96
N GLY A 46 -1.31 -13.77 1.88
CA GLY A 46 -0.67 -13.83 0.57
C GLY A 46 0.44 -12.80 0.41
N LEU A 47 0.18 -11.56 0.83
CA LEU A 47 1.13 -10.44 0.74
C LEU A 47 1.28 -9.78 2.10
N VAL A 48 2.52 -9.55 2.54
CA VAL A 48 2.79 -8.73 3.72
C VAL A 48 3.54 -7.46 3.32
N VAL A 49 3.30 -6.38 4.05
CA VAL A 49 4.03 -5.13 3.87
C VAL A 49 4.64 -4.73 5.21
N THR A 50 5.87 -4.21 5.19
CA THR A 50 6.56 -3.75 6.39
C THR A 50 5.80 -2.63 7.10
N GLU A 51 6.29 -2.22 8.26
CA GLU A 51 6.02 -0.85 8.72
C GLU A 51 6.41 0.20 7.66
N PHE A 52 5.97 1.43 7.82
CA PHE A 52 6.35 2.51 6.90
C PHE A 52 7.47 3.39 7.43
N VAL A 53 8.40 3.73 6.55
CA VAL A 53 9.58 4.53 6.87
C VAL A 53 9.63 5.79 5.99
N SER A 54 10.09 6.90 6.56
CA SER A 54 10.28 8.14 5.80
C SER A 54 11.43 7.96 4.82
N ASP A 55 11.23 8.45 3.60
CA ASP A 55 12.28 8.68 2.60
C ASP A 55 13.57 9.28 3.20
N LYS A 56 13.46 10.37 3.96
CA LYS A 56 14.59 11.03 4.61
C LYS A 56 15.30 10.09 5.60
N ALA A 57 14.53 9.35 6.39
CA ALA A 57 15.08 8.40 7.36
C ALA A 57 15.80 7.22 6.71
N LEU A 58 15.43 6.85 5.48
CA LEU A 58 16.14 5.86 4.66
C LEU A 58 17.48 6.42 4.13
N LEU A 59 17.51 7.70 3.77
CA LEU A 59 18.73 8.36 3.29
C LEU A 59 19.74 8.63 4.41
N TYR A 60 19.30 8.77 5.67
CA TYR A 60 20.19 8.85 6.84
C TYR A 60 20.72 7.49 7.33
N ASP A 61 20.20 6.38 6.81
CA ASP A 61 20.65 5.00 7.06
C ASP A 61 20.83 4.61 8.54
N SER A 62 19.79 4.83 9.37
CA SER A 62 19.85 4.45 10.79
C SER A 62 19.61 2.95 11.02
N LYS A 63 20.20 2.38 12.09
CA LYS A 63 19.94 0.98 12.51
C LYS A 63 18.44 0.69 12.65
N ARG A 64 17.68 1.63 13.22
CA ARG A 64 16.23 1.49 13.37
C ARG A 64 15.52 1.43 12.02
N THR A 65 15.92 2.27 11.07
CA THR A 65 15.40 2.22 9.69
C THR A 65 15.65 0.84 9.06
N ARG A 66 16.87 0.30 9.19
CA ARG A 66 17.23 -1.03 8.70
C ARG A 66 16.36 -2.13 9.34
N GLU A 67 16.10 -2.07 10.64
CA GLU A 67 15.22 -3.03 11.33
C GLU A 67 13.76 -2.96 10.85
N MET A 68 13.23 -1.76 10.59
CA MET A 68 11.85 -1.57 10.15
C MET A 68 11.58 -2.09 8.74
N ILE A 69 12.56 -1.99 7.83
CA ILE A 69 12.43 -2.46 6.43
C ILE A 69 12.88 -3.91 6.23
N ARG A 70 13.47 -4.53 7.25
CA ARG A 70 14.06 -5.87 7.14
C ARG A 70 13.06 -6.87 6.58
N LEU A 71 13.45 -7.59 5.54
CA LEU A 71 12.68 -8.70 4.97
C LEU A 71 13.32 -10.06 5.26
N LEU A 72 12.47 -11.08 5.41
CA LEU A 72 12.90 -12.48 5.54
C LEU A 72 12.49 -13.31 4.31
N PRO A 73 13.25 -14.38 3.95
CA PRO A 73 12.88 -15.24 2.83
C PRO A 73 11.53 -15.96 3.01
N ASP A 74 11.17 -16.31 4.25
CA ASP A 74 9.97 -17.09 4.59
C ASP A 74 8.69 -16.24 4.68
N GLU A 75 8.78 -14.91 4.60
CA GLU A 75 7.62 -14.02 4.57
C GLU A 75 7.23 -13.55 3.17
N ARG A 76 7.95 -13.97 2.12
CA ARG A 76 7.68 -13.56 0.73
C ARG A 76 6.39 -14.17 0.16
N PRO A 77 5.63 -13.49 -0.73
CA PRO A 77 5.85 -12.11 -1.18
C PRO A 77 5.72 -11.05 -0.08
N ALA A 78 6.70 -10.14 -0.04
CA ALA A 78 6.79 -9.07 0.95
C ALA A 78 7.21 -7.74 0.31
N GLY A 79 6.50 -6.67 0.68
CA GLY A 79 6.78 -5.32 0.23
C GLY A 79 7.31 -4.41 1.33
N VAL A 80 8.03 -3.35 0.94
CA VAL A 80 8.47 -2.29 1.86
C VAL A 80 7.65 -1.03 1.62
N GLN A 81 7.06 -0.46 2.67
CA GLN A 81 6.31 0.79 2.56
C GLN A 81 7.19 2.01 2.87
N ILE A 82 7.20 2.99 1.96
CA ILE A 82 7.89 4.27 2.13
C ILE A 82 6.92 5.45 2.11
N PHE A 83 7.32 6.57 2.70
CA PHE A 83 6.53 7.81 2.65
C PHE A 83 7.41 9.05 2.59
N GLY A 84 6.89 10.10 1.97
CA GLY A 84 7.58 11.35 1.73
C GLY A 84 6.72 12.27 0.86
N ALA A 85 7.26 13.43 0.51
CA ALA A 85 6.55 14.45 -0.25
C ALA A 85 7.36 15.02 -1.43
N ASP A 86 8.65 14.69 -1.49
CA ASP A 86 9.56 15.15 -2.53
C ASP A 86 9.85 13.98 -3.48
N PRO A 87 9.59 14.12 -4.79
CA PRO A 87 9.77 13.03 -5.75
C PRO A 87 11.20 12.50 -5.83
N ASP A 88 12.21 13.37 -5.73
CA ASP A 88 13.63 12.96 -5.80
C ASP A 88 14.02 12.12 -4.57
N THR A 89 13.72 12.60 -3.36
CA THR A 89 14.05 11.85 -2.14
C THR A 89 13.30 10.53 -2.06
N MET A 90 12.04 10.49 -2.52
CA MET A 90 11.25 9.25 -2.60
C MET A 90 11.87 8.24 -3.57
N ALA A 91 12.30 8.67 -4.76
CA ALA A 91 12.94 7.80 -5.74
C ALA A 91 14.27 7.24 -5.22
N ARG A 92 15.13 8.09 -4.64
CA ARG A 92 16.41 7.65 -4.04
C ARG A 92 16.20 6.72 -2.86
N ALA A 93 15.21 7.00 -2.01
CA ALA A 93 14.87 6.12 -0.89
C ALA A 93 14.37 4.75 -1.37
N ALA A 94 13.53 4.72 -2.41
CA ALA A 94 13.05 3.47 -2.99
C ALA A 94 14.19 2.63 -3.59
N ALA A 95 15.09 3.25 -4.37
CA ALA A 95 16.28 2.59 -4.90
C ALA A 95 17.15 2.02 -3.77
N ARG A 96 17.35 2.80 -2.70
CA ARG A 96 18.09 2.35 -1.52
C ARG A 96 17.45 1.15 -0.84
N VAL A 97 16.12 1.09 -0.75
CA VAL A 97 15.41 -0.08 -0.23
C VAL A 97 15.65 -1.31 -1.11
N VAL A 98 15.63 -1.17 -2.44
CA VAL A 98 15.89 -2.28 -3.37
C VAL A 98 17.30 -2.84 -3.19
N GLU A 99 18.31 -1.98 -3.09
CA GLU A 99 19.69 -2.39 -2.81
C GLU A 99 19.83 -3.19 -1.51
N LEU A 100 19.09 -2.77 -0.48
CA LEU A 100 19.25 -3.25 0.88
C LEU A 100 18.47 -4.53 1.18
N GLU A 101 17.26 -4.67 0.64
CA GLU A 101 16.29 -5.72 1.05
C GLU A 101 15.71 -6.52 -0.12
N GLN A 102 15.91 -6.07 -1.37
CA GLN A 102 15.38 -6.72 -2.58
C GLN A 102 13.89 -7.10 -2.42
N PRO A 103 13.00 -6.13 -2.14
CA PRO A 103 11.60 -6.41 -1.87
C PRO A 103 10.87 -6.91 -3.13
N ASP A 104 9.78 -7.65 -2.93
CA ASP A 104 8.95 -8.11 -4.05
C ASP A 104 8.09 -6.97 -4.63
N LEU A 105 7.89 -5.89 -3.86
CA LEU A 105 7.30 -4.61 -4.29
C LEU A 105 7.72 -3.44 -3.39
N ILE A 106 7.61 -2.22 -3.91
CA ILE A 106 7.68 -0.98 -3.13
C ILE A 106 6.27 -0.41 -3.00
N ASP A 107 5.83 -0.12 -1.77
CA ASP A 107 4.53 0.50 -1.53
C ASP A 107 4.70 1.96 -1.07
N ILE A 108 3.91 2.87 -1.64
CA ILE A 108 3.94 4.30 -1.30
C ILE A 108 2.76 4.62 -0.39
N ASN A 109 3.05 5.11 0.82
CA ASN A 109 2.01 5.53 1.77
C ASN A 109 1.47 6.93 1.40
N MET A 110 0.21 6.94 0.95
CA MET A 110 -0.61 8.13 0.75
C MET A 110 -1.86 8.13 1.66
N GLY A 111 -1.79 7.42 2.79
CA GLY A 111 -2.97 7.11 3.62
C GLY A 111 -2.83 7.45 5.11
N CYS A 112 -1.62 7.56 5.65
CA CYS A 112 -1.42 7.80 7.08
C CYS A 112 -1.99 9.16 7.50
N PRO A 113 -2.90 9.24 8.50
CA PRO A 113 -3.49 10.50 8.94
C PRO A 113 -2.72 11.17 10.09
N ALA A 114 -1.68 10.50 10.62
CA ALA A 114 -0.97 10.92 11.82
C ALA A 114 -0.32 12.30 11.63
N PRO A 115 -0.49 13.25 12.57
CA PRO A 115 0.04 14.61 12.43
C PRO A 115 1.54 14.67 12.15
N LYS A 116 2.33 13.76 12.74
CA LYS A 116 3.78 13.66 12.50
C LYS A 116 4.14 13.37 11.04
N VAL A 117 3.26 12.69 10.30
CA VAL A 117 3.43 12.37 8.89
C VAL A 117 2.86 13.49 8.02
N THR A 118 1.62 13.91 8.29
CA THR A 118 0.92 14.90 7.46
C THR A 118 1.51 16.31 7.57
N LYS A 119 2.05 16.71 8.74
CA LYS A 119 2.76 18.00 8.87
C LYS A 119 4.07 18.05 8.07
N GLY A 120 4.70 16.90 7.85
CA GLY A 120 5.84 16.74 6.95
C GLY A 120 5.46 16.56 5.48
N ARG A 121 4.19 16.82 5.11
CA ARG A 121 3.61 16.64 3.77
C ARG A 121 3.61 15.19 3.24
N GLY A 122 3.81 14.19 4.10
CA GLY A 122 3.70 12.78 3.74
C GLY A 122 2.30 12.20 3.97
N GLY A 123 2.12 10.92 3.61
CA GLY A 123 0.90 10.18 3.88
C GLY A 123 -0.33 10.81 3.21
N SER A 124 -1.45 10.86 3.93
CA SER A 124 -2.72 11.36 3.39
C SER A 124 -2.75 12.85 3.01
N SER A 125 -1.72 13.62 3.34
CA SER A 125 -1.62 15.01 2.86
C SER A 125 -1.42 15.09 1.34
N LEU A 126 -0.83 14.07 0.72
CA LEU A 126 -0.70 13.96 -0.74
C LEU A 126 -2.04 13.89 -1.46
N LEU A 127 -3.14 13.52 -0.77
CA LEU A 127 -4.48 13.57 -1.34
C LEU A 127 -4.95 14.99 -1.65
N LYS A 128 -4.32 16.01 -1.07
CA LYS A 128 -4.58 17.42 -1.40
C LYS A 128 -3.77 17.91 -2.60
N GLU A 129 -2.78 17.15 -3.04
CA GLU A 129 -1.83 17.52 -4.09
C GLU A 129 -1.66 16.34 -5.08
N PRO A 130 -2.72 15.98 -5.85
CA PRO A 130 -2.68 14.80 -6.74
C PRO A 130 -1.55 14.83 -7.79
N GLU A 131 -1.14 16.01 -8.23
CA GLU A 131 -0.01 16.20 -9.15
C GLU A 131 1.32 15.78 -8.51
N VAL A 132 1.52 16.10 -7.22
CA VAL A 132 2.71 15.69 -6.47
C VAL A 132 2.69 14.19 -6.24
N ALA A 133 1.52 13.62 -5.87
CA ALA A 133 1.35 12.18 -5.75
C ALA A 133 1.71 11.44 -7.04
N GLN A 134 1.25 11.96 -8.19
CA GLN A 134 1.55 11.42 -9.52
C GLN A 134 3.06 11.45 -9.82
N GLU A 135 3.72 12.58 -9.56
CA GLU A 135 5.16 12.73 -9.84
C GLU A 135 6.01 11.83 -8.94
N ILE A 136 5.66 11.70 -7.65
CA ILE A 136 6.33 10.77 -6.73
C ILE A 136 6.27 9.34 -7.28
N VAL A 137 5.07 8.87 -7.67
CA VAL A 137 4.90 7.51 -8.19
C VAL A 137 5.72 7.31 -9.46
N ARG A 138 5.66 8.27 -10.39
CA ARG A 138 6.40 8.21 -11.66
C ARG A 138 7.90 8.07 -11.46
N GLN A 139 8.46 8.86 -10.54
CA GLN A 139 9.89 8.85 -10.24
C GLN A 139 10.30 7.56 -9.52
N VAL A 140 9.51 7.10 -8.55
CA VAL A 140 9.77 5.84 -7.85
C VAL A 140 9.73 4.66 -8.82
N VAL A 141 8.71 4.56 -9.68
CA VAL A 141 8.61 3.51 -10.71
C VAL A 141 9.85 3.46 -11.60
N ARG A 142 10.33 4.62 -12.07
CA ARG A 142 11.55 4.70 -12.89
C ARG A 142 12.80 4.25 -12.13
N ALA A 143 12.90 4.59 -10.85
CA ALA A 143 14.08 4.31 -10.04
C ALA A 143 14.22 2.84 -9.66
N VAL A 144 13.11 2.09 -9.55
CA VAL A 144 13.13 0.72 -9.01
C VAL A 144 12.77 -0.37 -10.02
N ALA A 145 12.48 -0.01 -11.28
CA ALA A 145 12.17 -0.99 -12.31
C ALA A 145 13.26 -2.10 -12.36
N PRO A 146 12.87 -3.39 -12.42
CA PRO A 146 11.53 -3.91 -12.69
C PRO A 146 10.66 -4.19 -11.44
N VAL A 147 11.07 -3.76 -10.25
CA VAL A 147 10.31 -3.99 -9.01
C VAL A 147 8.95 -3.26 -9.09
N PRO A 148 7.82 -3.96 -8.86
CA PRO A 148 6.50 -3.33 -8.85
C PRO A 148 6.38 -2.21 -7.80
N VAL A 149 5.70 -1.13 -8.18
CA VAL A 149 5.35 -0.04 -7.27
C VAL A 149 3.85 -0.03 -7.04
N THR A 150 3.44 0.07 -5.79
CA THR A 150 2.03 0.10 -5.37
C THR A 150 1.75 1.33 -4.52
N VAL A 151 0.48 1.70 -4.37
CA VAL A 151 0.07 2.87 -3.58
C VAL A 151 -0.98 2.45 -2.56
N LYS A 152 -0.81 2.84 -1.29
CA LYS A 152 -1.85 2.73 -0.27
C LYS A 152 -2.38 4.12 0.12
N MET A 153 -3.64 4.37 -0.18
CA MET A 153 -4.30 5.67 0.00
C MET A 153 -5.57 5.59 0.84
N ARG A 154 -6.09 6.76 1.21
CA ARG A 154 -7.44 6.96 1.77
C ARG A 154 -8.37 7.51 0.70
N ILE A 155 -9.67 7.57 0.98
CA ILE A 155 -10.65 8.09 0.01
C ILE A 155 -10.59 9.61 -0.22
N GLY A 156 -9.90 10.34 0.66
CA GLY A 156 -9.84 11.80 0.62
C GLY A 156 -9.27 12.41 1.90
N TRP A 157 -9.13 13.73 1.91
CA TRP A 157 -8.66 14.46 3.10
C TRP A 157 -9.76 14.59 4.16
N ASP A 158 -10.94 15.04 3.75
CA ASP A 158 -12.12 15.21 4.60
C ASP A 158 -13.39 14.95 3.77
N ALA A 159 -14.57 15.07 4.38
CA ALA A 159 -15.84 14.81 3.71
C ALA A 159 -16.14 15.75 2.52
N ARG A 160 -15.47 16.91 2.43
CA ARG A 160 -15.59 17.86 1.32
C ARG A 160 -14.57 17.62 0.21
N SER A 161 -13.61 16.72 0.44
CA SER A 161 -12.48 16.45 -0.45
C SER A 161 -12.31 14.93 -0.63
N ILE A 162 -13.36 14.28 -1.15
CA ILE A 162 -13.31 12.88 -1.60
C ILE A 162 -12.87 12.86 -3.06
N ASN A 163 -11.60 12.52 -3.30
CA ASN A 163 -10.98 12.53 -4.63
C ASN A 163 -10.28 11.20 -4.96
N ALA A 164 -10.67 10.11 -4.30
CA ALA A 164 -10.04 8.80 -4.47
C ALA A 164 -9.92 8.35 -5.94
N VAL A 165 -10.97 8.55 -6.74
CA VAL A 165 -10.99 8.15 -8.15
C VAL A 165 -9.98 8.95 -8.98
N GLU A 166 -9.88 10.26 -8.73
CA GLU A 166 -8.90 11.11 -9.42
C GLU A 166 -7.47 10.70 -9.08
N VAL A 167 -7.16 10.56 -7.79
CA VAL A 167 -5.83 10.17 -7.33
C VAL A 167 -5.47 8.78 -7.87
N ALA A 168 -6.40 7.83 -7.86
CA ALA A 168 -6.16 6.47 -8.34
C ALA A 168 -5.78 6.43 -9.83
N LYS A 169 -6.51 7.16 -10.68
CA LYS A 169 -6.19 7.26 -12.11
C LYS A 169 -4.81 7.87 -12.34
N ARG A 170 -4.49 8.95 -11.61
CA ARG A 170 -3.19 9.62 -11.74
C ARG A 170 -2.03 8.72 -11.34
N VAL A 171 -2.14 7.97 -10.24
CA VAL A 171 -1.06 7.07 -9.82
C VAL A 171 -0.95 5.84 -10.72
N GLU A 172 -2.06 5.36 -11.28
CA GLU A 172 -2.03 4.34 -12.35
C GLU A 172 -1.32 4.87 -13.60
N ASP A 173 -1.67 6.07 -14.09
CA ASP A 173 -1.01 6.72 -15.23
C ASP A 173 0.49 6.95 -15.00
N ALA A 174 0.90 7.09 -13.72
CA ALA A 174 2.30 7.19 -13.32
C ALA A 174 3.03 5.84 -13.25
N GLY A 175 2.32 4.72 -13.38
CA GLY A 175 2.87 3.37 -13.41
C GLY A 175 2.71 2.56 -12.12
N ALA A 176 1.88 3.00 -11.17
CA ALA A 176 1.52 2.13 -10.04
C ALA A 176 0.82 0.86 -10.55
N GLN A 177 1.22 -0.30 -10.05
CA GLN A 177 0.76 -1.62 -10.53
C GLN A 177 -0.29 -2.27 -9.62
N MET A 178 -0.63 -1.64 -8.50
CA MET A 178 -1.74 -1.99 -7.61
C MET A 178 -2.06 -0.79 -6.70
N ILE A 179 -3.33 -0.62 -6.34
CA ILE A 179 -3.79 0.45 -5.45
C ILE A 179 -4.54 -0.16 -4.26
N THR A 180 -4.17 0.20 -3.04
CA THR A 180 -4.92 -0.16 -1.82
C THR A 180 -5.68 1.06 -1.31
N VAL A 181 -6.99 0.95 -1.10
CA VAL A 181 -7.84 2.07 -0.65
C VAL A 181 -8.43 1.77 0.71
N HIS A 182 -8.07 2.59 1.71
CA HIS A 182 -8.78 2.61 2.99
C HIS A 182 -10.04 3.47 2.87
N GLY A 183 -11.21 2.90 3.13
CA GLY A 183 -12.53 3.53 2.92
C GLY A 183 -12.85 4.71 3.85
N ARG A 184 -11.88 5.33 4.50
CA ARG A 184 -12.09 6.51 5.36
C ARG A 184 -11.24 7.68 4.88
N THR A 185 -11.74 8.89 5.09
CA THR A 185 -10.97 10.12 4.90
C THR A 185 -9.85 10.23 5.91
N ARG A 186 -8.90 11.14 5.68
CA ARG A 186 -7.88 11.47 6.69
C ARG A 186 -8.53 11.94 8.00
N GLU A 187 -9.51 12.86 7.93
CA GLU A 187 -10.16 13.47 9.10
C GLU A 187 -10.88 12.44 9.99
N GLN A 188 -11.49 11.42 9.38
CA GLN A 188 -12.13 10.35 10.15
C GLN A 188 -11.15 9.56 11.02
N HIS A 189 -9.85 9.50 10.69
CA HIS A 189 -8.92 8.58 11.35
C HIS A 189 -9.48 7.13 11.35
N TYR A 190 -10.03 6.68 12.48
CA TYR A 190 -10.66 5.39 12.69
C TYR A 190 -12.14 5.48 13.10
N SER A 191 -12.71 6.69 13.18
CA SER A 191 -14.12 6.91 13.49
C SER A 191 -15.02 6.60 12.29
N GLY A 192 -16.32 6.47 12.54
CA GLY A 192 -17.30 6.15 11.51
C GLY A 192 -17.06 4.76 10.89
N ARG A 193 -17.59 4.56 9.68
CA ARG A 193 -17.46 3.30 8.91
C ARG A 193 -16.69 3.55 7.62
N ALA A 194 -15.97 2.53 7.16
CA ALA A 194 -15.34 2.54 5.85
C ALA A 194 -16.40 2.57 4.74
N ASP A 195 -16.29 3.54 3.83
CA ASP A 195 -17.13 3.69 2.66
C ASP A 195 -16.59 2.83 1.51
N TRP A 196 -17.14 1.63 1.40
CA TRP A 196 -16.83 0.67 0.35
C TRP A 196 -17.40 1.06 -1.02
N SER A 197 -18.35 1.99 -1.09
CA SER A 197 -18.88 2.47 -2.38
C SER A 197 -17.82 3.26 -3.15
N VAL A 198 -17.00 4.04 -2.45
CA VAL A 198 -15.87 4.77 -3.03
C VAL A 198 -14.75 3.81 -3.45
N ILE A 199 -14.46 2.78 -2.66
CA ILE A 199 -13.50 1.72 -3.05
C ILE A 199 -13.94 1.05 -4.35
N ALA A 200 -15.23 0.68 -4.47
CA ALA A 200 -15.78 0.09 -5.67
C ALA A 200 -15.74 1.06 -6.87
N ALA A 201 -15.94 2.36 -6.65
CA ALA A 201 -15.80 3.38 -7.69
C ALA A 201 -14.36 3.49 -8.20
N VAL A 202 -13.36 3.41 -7.30
CA VAL A 202 -11.95 3.33 -7.69
C VAL A 202 -11.68 2.07 -8.49
N ALA A 203 -12.10 0.89 -8.02
CA ALA A 203 -11.91 -0.38 -8.71
C ALA A 203 -12.50 -0.44 -10.13
N ARG A 204 -13.60 0.28 -10.39
CA ARG A 204 -14.16 0.41 -11.75
C ARG A 204 -13.45 1.43 -12.63
N ALA A 205 -12.69 2.35 -12.04
CA ALA A 205 -12.11 3.50 -12.72
C ALA A 205 -10.67 3.29 -13.17
N VAL A 206 -9.99 2.26 -12.65
CA VAL A 206 -8.62 1.88 -12.97
C VAL A 206 -8.57 0.45 -13.51
N SER A 207 -7.51 0.11 -14.22
CA SER A 207 -7.27 -1.23 -14.77
C SER A 207 -6.38 -2.10 -13.89
N VAL A 208 -5.53 -1.48 -13.06
CA VAL A 208 -4.70 -2.19 -12.07
C VAL A 208 -5.53 -2.75 -10.92
N PRO A 209 -5.08 -3.82 -10.25
CA PRO A 209 -5.80 -4.38 -9.11
C PRO A 209 -6.01 -3.39 -7.98
N VAL A 210 -7.20 -3.44 -7.37
CA VAL A 210 -7.56 -2.62 -6.21
C VAL A 210 -7.82 -3.49 -4.98
N LEU A 211 -7.07 -3.24 -3.90
CA LEU A 211 -7.32 -3.87 -2.60
C LEU A 211 -8.15 -2.93 -1.72
N GLY A 212 -9.35 -3.37 -1.35
CA GLY A 212 -10.18 -2.66 -0.38
C GLY A 212 -9.70 -2.89 1.06
N ASN A 213 -9.71 -1.82 1.87
CA ASN A 213 -9.28 -1.87 3.26
C ASN A 213 -10.24 -1.07 4.16
N GLY A 214 -10.53 -1.62 5.35
CA GLY A 214 -11.31 -0.97 6.40
C GLY A 214 -12.49 -1.81 6.86
N ASP A 215 -12.58 -2.04 8.17
CA ASP A 215 -13.68 -2.75 8.82
C ASP A 215 -13.88 -4.20 8.33
N ILE A 216 -12.81 -4.85 7.87
CA ILE A 216 -12.78 -6.31 7.64
C ILE A 216 -12.33 -6.97 8.94
N THR A 217 -13.28 -7.58 9.65
CA THR A 217 -13.05 -8.23 10.95
C THR A 217 -13.17 -9.75 10.88
N GLY A 218 -13.58 -10.29 9.74
CA GLY A 218 -13.81 -11.72 9.56
C GLY A 218 -13.92 -12.13 8.10
N PRO A 219 -14.00 -13.46 7.85
CA PRO A 219 -14.10 -14.01 6.51
C PRO A 219 -15.42 -13.69 5.82
N VAL A 220 -16.51 -13.50 6.57
CA VAL A 220 -17.84 -13.17 6.02
C VAL A 220 -17.80 -11.78 5.41
N GLU A 221 -17.34 -10.78 6.16
CA GLU A 221 -17.20 -9.41 5.66
C GLU A 221 -16.21 -9.36 4.50
N ALA A 222 -15.11 -10.11 4.56
CA ALA A 222 -14.18 -10.19 3.43
C ALA A 222 -14.88 -10.73 2.16
N ALA A 223 -15.61 -11.84 2.26
CA ALA A 223 -16.33 -12.46 1.15
C ALA A 223 -17.34 -11.50 0.48
N GLU A 224 -18.04 -10.68 1.27
CA GLU A 224 -19.00 -9.70 0.75
C GLU A 224 -18.33 -8.58 -0.07
N ARG A 225 -17.04 -8.30 0.18
CA ARG A 225 -16.29 -7.22 -0.48
C ARG A 225 -15.44 -7.67 -1.67
N LEU A 226 -15.35 -8.98 -1.92
CA LEU A 226 -14.56 -9.58 -2.99
C LEU A 226 -15.29 -9.59 -4.35
N ARG A 227 -16.21 -8.66 -4.57
CA ARG A 227 -17.07 -8.59 -5.75
C ARG A 227 -16.66 -7.49 -6.72
#